data_AF-A0A3M1HHM1-F1
#
_entry.id   AF-A0A3M1HHM1-F1
#
_cell.length_a   1.000
_cell.length_b   1.000
_cell.length_c   1.000
_cell.angle_alpha   90.00
_cell.angle_beta   90.00
_cell.angle_gamma   90.00
#
_symmetry.space_group_name_H-M   'P 1'
#
loop_
_entity.id
_entity.type
_entity.pdbx_description
1 polymer ?
#
loop_
_entity_poly.entity_id
_entity_poly.type
_entity_poly.pdbx_seq_one_letter_code
_entity_poly.pdbx_strand_id
1 'polypeptide(L)'
;MCICRSIFRPRRAAGSLRPKRWTASARGLKRSRCDVVNELARGVLVQNASAQCIPNLVATKTFKPQKIVWLYTPQVEGEARRMGAIAAHWRPRPEQRFCQVDARDVQALDKALARALGRLARERRPIVFHLTGGTKSMALMAWRQMRALEEKGARCYAVVMDP
;
A
#
# COMPACT_ATOMS: atom_id res chain seq x y z
N MET A 1 -5.49 -16.38 11.00
CA MET A 1 -4.15 -16.54 10.38
C MET A 1 -3.70 -15.19 9.83
N CYS A 2 -2.67 -14.55 10.40
CA CYS A 2 -2.16 -13.25 9.95
C CYS A 2 -1.00 -13.45 8.95
N ILE A 3 -1.27 -13.26 7.65
CA ILE A 3 -0.32 -13.50 6.54
C ILE A 3 0.41 -12.19 6.19
N CYS A 4 0.96 -11.49 7.19
CA CYS A 4 1.81 -10.31 6.97
C CYS A 4 3.04 -10.45 7.87
N ARG A 5 4.10 -11.06 7.33
CA ARG A 5 5.35 -11.26 8.04
C ARG A 5 6.16 -9.96 8.18
N SER A 6 5.88 -8.94 7.38
CA SER A 6 6.69 -7.73 7.26
C SER A 6 5.84 -6.47 6.97
N ILE A 7 5.51 -5.73 8.03
CA ILE A 7 5.03 -4.34 7.91
C ILE A 7 6.24 -3.44 8.16
N PHE A 8 6.63 -2.65 7.15
CA PHE A 8 7.79 -1.78 7.23
C PHE A 8 7.37 -0.35 7.61
N ARG A 9 8.02 0.21 8.64
CA ARG A 9 8.05 1.66 8.89
C ARG A 9 9.52 2.11 8.80
N PRO A 10 9.93 2.80 7.73
CA PRO A 10 11.31 3.26 7.63
C PRO A 10 11.60 4.30 8.72
N ARG A 11 12.61 4.04 9.57
CA ARG A 11 13.17 5.08 10.45
C ARG A 11 13.90 6.11 9.60
N ARG A 12 13.79 7.41 9.96
CA ARG A 12 14.80 8.40 9.54
C ARG A 12 16.13 7.95 10.13
N ALA A 13 17.04 7.47 9.30
CA ALA A 13 18.43 7.26 9.68
C ALA A 13 19.29 8.10 8.74
N ALA A 14 20.01 9.06 9.32
CA ALA A 14 21.18 9.63 8.69
C ALA A 14 22.16 8.48 8.39
N GLY A 15 22.62 8.40 7.15
CA GLY A 15 23.79 7.64 6.68
C GLY A 15 23.96 6.21 7.19
N SER A 16 23.41 5.21 6.48
CA SER A 16 24.00 3.86 6.43
C SER A 16 23.33 2.99 5.36
N LEU A 17 24.05 2.73 4.26
CA LEU A 17 23.67 1.79 3.21
C LEU A 17 24.24 0.39 3.51
N ARG A 18 23.63 -0.36 4.44
CA ARG A 18 23.72 -1.83 4.45
C ARG A 18 22.42 -2.45 4.96
N PRO A 19 21.92 -3.54 4.36
CA PRO A 19 20.72 -4.21 4.81
C PRO A 19 21.06 -5.09 6.02
N LYS A 20 20.88 -4.55 7.24
CA LYS A 20 20.88 -5.38 8.45
C LYS A 20 19.59 -6.18 8.49
N ARG A 21 19.68 -7.50 8.73
CA ARG A 21 18.55 -8.31 9.21
C ARG A 21 18.01 -7.62 10.47
N TRP A 22 16.77 -7.16 10.42
CA TRP A 22 16.13 -6.52 11.57
C TRP A 22 15.57 -7.59 12.50
N THR A 23 16.29 -7.88 13.58
CA THR A 23 15.66 -8.32 14.82
C THR A 23 14.93 -7.12 15.42
N ALA A 24 13.78 -7.35 16.06
CA ALA A 24 13.01 -6.33 16.73
C ALA A 24 13.86 -5.68 17.84
N SER A 25 14.55 -4.58 17.54
CA SER A 25 15.35 -3.85 18.50
C SER A 25 14.42 -3.08 19.44
N ALA A 26 14.43 -3.54 20.69
CA ALA A 26 13.76 -2.94 21.83
C ALA A 26 14.39 -1.56 22.14
N ARG A 27 13.79 -0.49 21.61
CA ARG A 27 13.70 0.84 22.24
C ARG A 27 12.80 1.75 21.38
N GLY A 28 11.59 2.01 21.89
CA GLY A 28 10.60 2.95 21.34
C GLY A 28 9.35 2.30 20.73
N LEU A 29 8.31 2.13 21.55
CA LEU A 29 6.97 1.57 21.29
C LEU A 29 6.91 0.08 20.87
N LYS A 30 6.77 -0.81 21.86
CA LYS A 30 6.27 -2.19 21.67
C LYS A 30 4.77 -2.15 21.36
N ARG A 31 4.37 -1.77 20.14
CA ARG A 31 3.00 -2.03 19.67
C ARG A 31 2.93 -3.47 19.18
N SER A 32 1.91 -4.20 19.60
CA SER A 32 1.71 -5.56 19.11
C SER A 32 1.37 -5.51 17.62
N ARG A 33 1.64 -6.60 16.87
CA ARG A 33 1.22 -6.71 15.46
C ARG A 33 -0.30 -6.50 15.31
N CYS A 34 -1.09 -6.95 16.28
CA CYS A 34 -2.54 -6.74 16.32
C CYS A 34 -2.91 -5.26 16.40
N ASP A 35 -2.20 -4.45 17.19
CA ASP A 35 -2.50 -3.02 17.34
C ASP A 35 -2.28 -2.25 16.04
N VAL A 36 -1.24 -2.62 15.29
CA VAL A 36 -0.95 -2.04 13.98
C VAL A 36 -2.05 -2.45 13.00
N VAL A 37 -2.37 -3.74 12.90
CA VAL A 37 -3.43 -4.21 11.98
C VAL A 37 -4.79 -3.58 12.29
N ASN A 38 -5.14 -3.43 13.57
CA ASN A 38 -6.39 -2.77 13.99
C ASN A 38 -6.41 -1.28 13.65
N GLU A 39 -5.27 -0.58 13.77
CA GLU A 39 -5.16 0.81 13.31
C GLU A 39 -5.32 0.90 11.78
N LEU A 40 -4.70 -0.01 11.04
CA LEU A 40 -4.76 -0.04 9.57
C LEU A 40 -6.16 -0.34 9.03
N ALA A 41 -7.03 -0.99 9.82
CA ALA A 41 -8.44 -1.21 9.47
C ALA A 41 -9.26 0.07 9.29
N ARG A 42 -8.80 1.19 9.83
CA ARG A 42 -9.42 2.50 9.57
C ARG A 42 -8.71 3.28 8.47
N GLY A 43 -7.71 2.67 7.82
CA GLY A 43 -6.81 3.31 6.87
C GLY A 43 -7.25 3.29 5.41
N VAL A 44 -6.33 3.78 4.59
CA VAL A 44 -6.34 3.71 3.13
C VAL A 44 -5.39 2.59 2.69
N LEU A 45 -5.84 1.70 1.82
CA LEU A 45 -5.00 0.67 1.21
C LEU A 45 -4.77 1.02 -0.26
N VAL A 46 -3.51 1.30 -0.61
CA VAL A 46 -3.06 1.54 -1.98
C VAL A 46 -2.49 0.23 -2.52
N GLN A 47 -3.02 -0.23 -3.64
CA GLN A 47 -2.70 -1.54 -4.21
C GLN A 47 -2.35 -1.44 -5.68
N ASN A 48 -1.21 -2.02 -6.04
CA ASN A 48 -0.90 -2.29 -7.44
C ASN A 48 -1.67 -3.53 -7.88
N ALA A 49 -2.64 -3.37 -8.78
CA ALA A 49 -3.35 -4.47 -9.41
C ALA A 49 -2.44 -5.16 -10.43
N SER A 50 -2.53 -6.49 -10.48
CA SER A 50 -1.91 -7.33 -11.51
C SER A 50 -2.81 -8.52 -11.83
N ALA A 51 -2.41 -9.33 -12.81
CA ALA A 51 -3.08 -10.57 -13.13
C ALA A 51 -3.17 -11.53 -11.91
N GLN A 52 -2.18 -11.51 -11.03
CA GLN A 52 -2.18 -12.27 -9.78
C GLN A 52 -3.02 -11.55 -8.71
N CYS A 53 -4.31 -11.86 -8.68
CA CYS A 53 -5.28 -11.16 -7.82
C CYS A 53 -5.19 -11.53 -6.32
N ILE A 54 -4.68 -12.73 -6.02
CA ILE A 54 -4.72 -13.31 -4.66
C ILE A 54 -4.01 -12.44 -3.62
N PRO A 55 -2.76 -11.96 -3.84
CA PRO A 55 -2.09 -11.10 -2.85
C PRO A 55 -2.90 -9.85 -2.53
N ASN A 56 -3.49 -9.21 -3.54
CA ASN A 56 -4.27 -7.99 -3.33
C ASN A 56 -5.55 -8.24 -2.54
N LEU A 57 -6.22 -9.34 -2.84
CA LEU A 57 -7.42 -9.78 -2.14
C LEU A 57 -7.12 -10.17 -0.69
N VAL A 58 -6.01 -10.88 -0.44
CA VAL A 58 -5.56 -11.20 0.92
C VAL A 58 -5.26 -9.92 1.70
N ALA A 59 -4.52 -8.98 1.12
CA ALA A 59 -4.26 -7.67 1.73
C ALA A 59 -5.57 -6.93 2.09
N THR A 60 -6.54 -6.87 1.17
CA THR A 60 -7.86 -6.28 1.42
C THR A 60 -8.56 -6.93 2.62
N LYS A 61 -8.57 -8.27 2.67
CA LYS A 61 -9.24 -9.03 3.74
C LYS A 61 -8.53 -8.91 5.08
N THR A 62 -7.19 -8.83 5.07
CA THR A 62 -6.36 -8.69 6.27
C THR A 62 -6.46 -7.28 6.85
N PHE A 63 -6.23 -6.26 6.03
CA PHE A 63 -6.21 -4.88 6.50
C PHE A 63 -7.59 -4.31 6.71
N LYS A 64 -8.64 -4.81 6.03
CA LYS A 64 -10.02 -4.31 6.17
C LYS A 64 -10.13 -2.78 6.05
N PRO A 65 -9.46 -2.15 5.06
CA PRO A 65 -9.40 -0.69 4.96
C PRO A 65 -10.79 -0.09 4.70
N GLN A 66 -11.02 1.17 5.10
CA GLN A 66 -12.27 1.87 4.73
C GLN A 66 -12.14 2.58 3.36
N LYS A 67 -10.93 2.73 2.83
CA LYS A 67 -10.69 3.21 1.46
C LYS A 67 -9.67 2.33 0.74
N ILE A 68 -9.93 1.99 -0.52
CA ILE A 68 -9.02 1.25 -1.39
C ILE A 68 -8.71 2.08 -2.63
N VAL A 69 -7.42 2.22 -2.95
CA VAL A 69 -6.94 2.82 -4.19
C VAL A 69 -6.31 1.73 -5.03
N TRP A 70 -6.95 1.39 -6.14
CA TRP A 70 -6.48 0.42 -7.13
C TRP A 70 -5.65 1.14 -8.19
N LEU A 71 -4.35 0.89 -8.20
CA LEU A 71 -3.43 1.34 -9.24
C LEU A 71 -3.34 0.23 -10.29
N TYR A 72 -3.75 0.49 -11.53
CA TYR A 72 -3.81 -0.56 -12.56
C TYR A 72 -3.32 -0.04 -13.91
N THR A 73 -2.81 -0.93 -14.75
CA THR A 73 -2.54 -0.63 -16.16
C THR A 73 -3.74 -1.03 -17.01
N PRO A 74 -3.91 -0.50 -18.23
CA PRO A 74 -5.03 -0.85 -19.11
C PRO A 74 -5.20 -2.37 -19.30
N GLN A 75 -4.09 -3.11 -19.34
CA GLN A 75 -4.09 -4.57 -19.56
C GLN A 75 -4.72 -5.37 -18.43
N VAL A 76 -4.84 -4.80 -17.22
CA VAL A 76 -5.38 -5.49 -16.02
C VAL A 76 -6.58 -4.75 -15.43
N GLU A 77 -7.25 -3.90 -16.22
CA GLU A 77 -8.44 -3.18 -15.75
C GLU A 77 -9.55 -4.15 -15.32
N GLY A 78 -9.81 -5.18 -16.12
CA GLY A 78 -10.84 -6.18 -15.81
C GLY A 78 -10.62 -6.86 -14.46
N GLU A 79 -9.38 -7.26 -14.18
CA GLU A 79 -8.95 -7.85 -12.91
C GLU A 79 -9.11 -6.85 -11.76
N ALA A 80 -8.69 -5.60 -11.94
CA ALA A 80 -8.85 -4.55 -10.93
C ALA A 80 -10.32 -4.35 -10.56
N ARG A 81 -11.22 -4.26 -11.56
CA ARG A 81 -12.67 -4.12 -11.33
C ARG A 81 -13.26 -5.35 -10.63
N ARG A 82 -12.90 -6.56 -11.04
CA ARG A 82 -13.33 -7.81 -10.40
C ARG A 82 -12.89 -7.87 -8.94
N MET A 83 -11.62 -7.54 -8.65
CA MET A 83 -11.13 -7.47 -7.27
C MET A 83 -11.89 -6.43 -6.44
N GLY A 84 -12.21 -5.28 -7.04
CA GLY A 84 -13.02 -4.25 -6.38
C GLY A 84 -14.44 -4.71 -6.05
N ALA A 85 -15.08 -5.48 -6.95
CA ALA A 85 -16.38 -6.08 -6.70
C ALA A 85 -16.33 -7.12 -5.55
N ILE A 86 -15.31 -7.99 -5.54
CA ILE A 86 -15.09 -8.95 -4.45
C ILE A 86 -14.86 -8.22 -3.11
N ALA A 87 -14.05 -7.17 -3.12
CA ALA A 87 -13.79 -6.36 -1.92
C ALA A 87 -15.07 -5.72 -1.34
N ALA A 88 -15.97 -5.25 -2.22
CA ALA A 88 -17.26 -4.69 -1.84
C ALA A 88 -18.22 -5.74 -1.23
N HIS A 89 -18.06 -7.02 -1.59
CA HIS A 89 -18.86 -8.10 -1.01
C HIS A 89 -18.45 -8.42 0.45
N TRP A 90 -17.17 -8.30 0.79
CA TRP A 90 -16.66 -8.65 2.12
C TRP A 90 -16.92 -7.61 3.21
N ARG A 91 -17.10 -6.36 2.81
CA ARG A 91 -17.27 -5.23 3.73
C ARG A 91 -18.36 -4.33 3.17
N PRO A 92 -19.34 -3.88 3.97
CA PRO A 92 -20.30 -2.89 3.52
C PRO A 92 -19.56 -1.61 3.09
N ARG A 93 -19.36 -1.49 1.77
CA ARG A 93 -18.91 -0.32 0.99
C ARG A 93 -17.62 0.38 1.48
N PRO A 94 -16.42 -0.24 1.34
CA PRO A 94 -15.20 0.56 1.33
C PRO A 94 -15.27 1.59 0.19
N GLU A 95 -14.81 2.82 0.42
CA GLU A 95 -14.65 3.80 -0.65
C GLU A 95 -13.58 3.27 -1.62
N GLN A 96 -13.90 3.14 -2.91
CA GLN A 96 -12.96 2.60 -3.89
C GLN A 96 -12.63 3.64 -4.95
N ARG A 97 -11.34 3.76 -5.26
CA ARG A 97 -10.84 4.60 -6.35
C ARG A 97 -9.99 3.76 -7.29
N PHE A 98 -10.29 3.86 -8.57
CA PHE A 98 -9.55 3.21 -9.64
C PHE A 98 -8.67 4.26 -10.34
N CYS A 99 -7.36 4.05 -10.33
CA CYS A 99 -6.37 4.91 -10.97
C CYS A 99 -5.62 4.13 -12.05
N GLN A 100 -5.95 4.42 -13.31
CA GLN A 100 -5.17 3.91 -14.43
C GLN A 100 -3.79 4.57 -14.43
N VAL A 101 -2.75 3.80 -14.70
CA VAL A 101 -1.37 4.25 -14.84
C VAL A 101 -0.71 3.58 -16.05
N ASP A 102 0.32 4.22 -16.60
CA ASP A 102 1.21 3.58 -17.56
C ASP A 102 2.47 3.10 -16.83
N ALA A 103 2.71 1.78 -16.81
CA ALA A 103 3.86 1.20 -16.14
C ALA A 103 5.18 1.32 -16.94
N ARG A 104 5.10 1.65 -18.24
CA ARG A 104 6.26 1.78 -19.13
C ARG A 104 6.80 3.21 -19.17
N ASP A 105 5.94 4.21 -18.99
CA ASP A 105 6.33 5.61 -18.83
C ASP A 105 6.41 5.98 -17.34
N VAL A 106 7.63 5.94 -16.80
CA VAL A 106 7.89 6.25 -15.37
C VAL A 106 7.55 7.70 -15.02
N GLN A 107 7.70 8.65 -15.96
CA GLN A 107 7.38 10.06 -15.68
C GLN A 107 5.88 10.28 -15.64
N ALA A 108 5.13 9.70 -16.58
CA ALA A 108 3.67 9.73 -16.56
C ALA A 108 3.12 9.01 -15.32
N LEU A 109 3.72 7.87 -14.94
CA LEU A 109 3.41 7.14 -13.72
C LEU A 109 3.59 8.01 -12.47
N ASP A 110 4.74 8.67 -12.30
CA ASP A 110 5.00 9.52 -11.13
C ASP A 110 3.97 10.65 -11.02
N LYS A 111 3.66 11.32 -12.15
CA LYS A 111 2.64 12.38 -12.21
C LYS A 111 1.24 11.86 -11.88
N ALA A 112 0.86 10.69 -12.43
CA ALA A 112 -0.44 10.08 -12.19
C ALA A 112 -0.60 9.71 -10.71
N LEU A 113 0.41 9.09 -10.10
CA LEU A 113 0.40 8.73 -8.69
C LEU A 113 0.40 9.96 -7.78
N ALA A 114 1.21 10.98 -8.07
CA ALA A 114 1.22 12.22 -7.30
C ALA A 114 -0.17 12.89 -7.29
N ARG A 115 -0.86 12.90 -8.44
CA ARG A 115 -2.24 13.40 -8.56
C ARG A 115 -3.24 12.53 -7.80
N ALA A 116 -3.12 11.22 -7.90
CA ALA A 116 -4.03 10.27 -7.27
C ALA A 116 -3.91 10.29 -5.74
N LEU A 117 -2.68 10.31 -5.24
CA LEU A 117 -2.35 10.10 -3.84
C LEU A 117 -2.13 11.41 -3.07
N GLY A 118 -1.91 12.54 -3.75
CA GLY A 118 -1.51 13.80 -3.14
C GLY A 118 -2.50 14.37 -2.11
N ARG A 119 -3.79 13.99 -2.19
CA ARG A 119 -4.81 14.38 -1.20
C ARG A 119 -4.81 13.50 0.05
N LEU A 120 -4.23 12.30 -0.01
CA LEU A 120 -4.26 11.34 1.09
C LEU A 120 -3.52 11.85 2.34
N ALA A 121 -2.48 12.67 2.17
CA ALA A 121 -1.76 13.27 3.31
C ALA A 121 -2.68 14.08 4.24
N ARG A 122 -3.76 14.67 3.70
CA ARG A 122 -4.71 15.48 4.47
C ARG A 122 -5.72 14.66 5.24
N GLU A 123 -5.90 13.38 4.89
CA GLU A 123 -6.94 12.53 5.49
C GLU A 123 -6.60 12.10 6.93
N ARG A 124 -5.37 12.31 7.42
CA ARG A 124 -4.86 11.90 8.76
C ARG A 124 -5.05 10.40 9.10
N ARG A 125 -5.48 9.60 8.12
CA ARG A 125 -5.65 8.15 8.20
C ARG A 125 -4.33 7.46 7.88
N PRO A 126 -4.06 6.28 8.47
CA PRO A 126 -2.90 5.50 8.08
C PRO A 126 -3.03 5.03 6.63
N ILE A 127 -1.94 5.06 5.88
CA ILE A 127 -1.89 4.68 4.47
C ILE A 127 -0.99 3.45 4.33
N VAL A 128 -1.53 2.36 3.80
CA VAL A 128 -0.80 1.12 3.54
C VAL A 128 -0.56 1.01 2.05
N PHE A 129 0.71 0.90 1.67
CA PHE A 129 1.13 0.59 0.31
C PHE A 129 1.40 -0.90 0.22
N HIS A 130 0.55 -1.63 -0.49
CA HIS A 130 0.75 -3.02 -0.82
C HIS A 130 1.50 -3.13 -2.14
N LEU A 131 2.80 -3.47 -2.05
CA LEU A 131 3.78 -3.38 -3.13
C LEU A 131 4.08 -4.73 -3.80
N THR A 132 3.35 -5.79 -3.44
CA THR A 132 3.55 -7.14 -4.01
C THR A 132 3.13 -7.22 -5.48
N GLY A 133 2.03 -6.57 -5.84
CA GLY A 133 1.48 -6.62 -7.19
C GLY A 133 2.05 -5.56 -8.14
N GLY A 134 1.56 -5.61 -9.39
CA GLY A 134 1.97 -4.74 -10.48
C GLY A 134 3.39 -5.01 -11.02
N THR A 135 3.90 -4.06 -11.79
CA THR A 135 5.29 -4.11 -12.28
C THR A 135 6.26 -3.58 -11.21
N LYS A 136 7.55 -3.88 -11.36
CA LYS A 136 8.61 -3.30 -10.51
C LYS A 136 8.59 -1.77 -10.54
N SER A 137 8.33 -1.17 -11.70
CA SER A 137 8.18 0.29 -11.86
C SER A 137 7.03 0.84 -11.00
N MET A 138 5.87 0.17 -11.00
CA MET A 138 4.73 0.56 -10.17
C MET A 138 5.06 0.46 -8.69
N ALA A 139 5.68 -0.64 -8.24
CA ALA A 139 6.08 -0.81 -6.84
C ALA A 139 7.09 0.27 -6.41
N LEU A 140 8.10 0.55 -7.23
CA LEU A 140 9.11 1.57 -6.95
C LEU A 140 8.51 2.98 -6.90
N MET A 141 7.65 3.33 -7.84
CA MET A 141 7.01 4.66 -7.86
C MET A 141 5.99 4.82 -6.72
N ALA A 142 5.22 3.78 -6.40
CA ALA A 142 4.35 3.79 -5.24
C ALA A 142 5.14 3.99 -3.94
N TRP A 143 6.31 3.34 -3.79
CA TRP A 143 7.22 3.56 -2.66
C TRP A 143 7.78 4.99 -2.63
N ARG A 144 8.18 5.55 -3.76
CA ARG A 144 8.63 6.96 -3.85
C ARG A 144 7.52 7.93 -3.39
N GLN A 145 6.28 7.70 -3.83
CA GLN A 145 5.13 8.51 -3.43
C GLN A 145 4.80 8.35 -1.94
N MET A 146 4.96 7.14 -1.39
CA MET A 146 4.87 6.90 0.05
C MET A 146 5.83 7.82 0.82
N ARG A 147 7.10 7.91 0.40
CA ARG A 147 8.11 8.79 1.02
C ARG A 147 7.72 10.26 0.93
N ALA A 148 7.26 10.70 -0.23
CA ALA A 148 6.79 12.08 -0.41
C ALA A 148 5.57 12.43 0.48
N LEU A 149 4.70 11.45 0.78
CA LEU A 149 3.59 11.64 1.73
C LEU A 149 4.08 11.67 3.19
N GLU A 150 5.06 10.84 3.55
CA GLU A 150 5.68 10.87 4.89
C GLU A 150 6.37 12.20 5.18
N GLU A 151 7.03 12.80 4.18
CA GLU A 151 7.61 14.15 4.27
C GLU A 151 6.55 15.22 4.56
N LYS A 152 5.31 15.00 4.10
CA LYS A 152 4.14 15.83 4.38
C LYS A 152 3.42 15.45 5.68
N GLY A 153 4.01 14.58 6.50
CA GLY A 153 3.48 14.16 7.80
C GLY A 153 2.45 13.02 7.77
N ALA A 154 2.23 12.39 6.62
CA ALA A 154 1.33 11.24 6.53
C ALA A 154 1.92 10.01 7.25
N ARG A 155 1.05 9.18 7.83
CA ARG A 155 1.44 7.92 8.47
C ARG A 155 1.36 6.81 7.45
N CYS A 156 2.49 6.47 6.85
CA CYS A 156 2.57 5.47 5.80
C CYS A 156 3.21 4.16 6.27
N TYR A 157 2.85 3.08 5.60
CA TYR A 157 3.38 1.73 5.79
C TYR A 157 3.57 1.06 4.44
N ALA A 158 4.65 0.31 4.27
CA ALA A 158 4.83 -0.54 3.09
C ALA A 158 4.73 -2.02 3.48
N VAL A 159 4.10 -2.81 2.62
CA VAL A 159 3.95 -4.26 2.79
C VAL A 159 4.26 -4.95 1.48
N VAL A 160 5.08 -5.98 1.57
CA VAL A 160 5.34 -6.95 0.51
C VAL A 160 5.00 -8.31 1.10
N MET A 161 4.16 -9.08 0.39
CA MET A 161 3.86 -10.46 0.76
C MET A 161 4.97 -11.35 0.22
N ASP A 162 5.49 -12.21 1.09
CA ASP A 162 6.34 -13.32 0.70
C ASP A 162 5.44 -14.34 -0.04
N PRO A 163 5.79 -14.78 -1.26
CA PRO A 163 5.04 -15.79 -1.99
C PRO A 163 4.91 -17.12 -1.23
#